data_AF-A0A0J8B0Z5-F1
#
_entry.id   AF-A0A0J8B0Z5-F1
#
_cell.length_a   1.000
_cell.length_b   1.000
_cell.length_c   1.000
_cell.angle_alpha   90.00
_cell.angle_beta   90.00
_cell.angle_gamma   90.00
#
_symmetry.space_group_name_H-M   'P 1'
#
loop_
_entity.id
_entity.type
_entity.pdbx_description
1 polymer ?
#
loop_
_entity_poly.entity_id
_entity_poly.type
_entity_poly.pdbx_seq_one_letter_code
_entity_poly.pdbx_strand_id
1 'polypeptide(L)'
;MSVKGYIIAMRWAVHTHSPTIFTTLSAEDPQTPGERPFFDESGGFAAAVRSLHYAPSLAKIRQPILSAALATGTTVAEDLSFQIIIWECLLPTLQGLRFVGGYFPTDPEGVLPFKFEYGKVVAVPNDPFRLDQGSGTFIGIEEKTFRSLVGAARNGPMTINDLPRIERRSTGFSGASYLPDGHVLGPIELFRPLAADLI
;
A
#
# COMPACT_ATOMS: atom_id res chain seq x y z
N MET A 1 -31.57 -11.86 12.62
CA MET A 1 -32.71 -10.93 12.47
C MET A 1 -32.13 -9.63 11.94
N SER A 2 -32.38 -9.28 10.68
CA SER A 2 -31.92 -8.03 10.06
C SER A 2 -33.14 -7.12 9.93
N VAL A 3 -33.08 -5.92 10.52
CA VAL A 3 -34.19 -4.96 10.53
C VAL A 3 -34.17 -4.20 9.19
N LYS A 4 -35.32 -4.17 8.51
CA LYS A 4 -35.52 -3.57 7.19
C LYS A 4 -36.02 -2.13 7.32
N GLY A 5 -35.67 -1.29 6.34
CA GLY A 5 -36.51 -0.16 5.91
C GLY A 5 -36.06 1.24 6.33
N TYR A 6 -36.06 2.17 5.37
CA TYR A 6 -36.11 3.61 5.62
C TYR A 6 -37.58 4.05 5.70
N ILE A 7 -37.89 4.99 6.62
CA ILE A 7 -39.25 5.48 6.87
C ILE A 7 -39.66 6.49 5.78
N ILE A 8 -40.70 6.18 5.00
CA ILE A 8 -41.09 6.97 3.80
C ILE A 8 -42.28 7.93 4.06
N ALA A 9 -42.78 8.04 5.29
CA ALA A 9 -43.76 9.07 5.65
C ALA A 9 -43.63 9.50 7.11
N MET A 10 -43.34 10.78 7.33
CA MET A 10 -43.43 11.42 8.65
C MET A 10 -44.44 12.55 8.57
N ARG A 11 -45.54 12.48 9.34
CA ARG A 11 -46.40 13.63 9.57
C ARG A 11 -45.74 14.49 10.65
N TRP A 12 -45.37 15.72 10.32
CA TRP A 12 -44.86 16.68 11.30
C TRP A 12 -45.97 17.05 12.30
N ALA A 13 -45.75 16.78 13.58
CA ALA A 13 -46.57 17.29 14.67
C ALA A 13 -45.84 18.49 15.30
N VAL A 14 -46.47 19.66 15.27
CA VAL A 14 -45.96 20.87 15.93
C VAL A 14 -46.38 20.89 17.40
N HIS A 15 -45.55 21.52 18.25
CA HIS A 15 -45.56 21.49 19.72
C HIS A 15 -46.87 21.88 20.44
N THR A 16 -47.93 22.28 19.74
CA THR A 16 -49.27 22.47 20.33
C THR A 16 -49.99 21.16 20.65
N HIS A 17 -49.43 20.02 20.24
CA HIS A 17 -50.05 18.71 20.36
C HIS A 17 -49.28 17.85 21.38
N SER A 18 -49.93 17.61 22.53
CA SER A 18 -49.56 16.81 23.70
C SER A 18 -48.43 15.75 23.54
N PRO A 19 -47.59 15.52 24.58
CA PRO A 19 -46.56 14.46 24.61
C PRO A 19 -47.10 13.01 24.50
N THR A 20 -48.42 12.83 24.41
CA THR A 20 -49.08 11.55 24.17
C THR A 20 -49.27 11.21 22.69
N ILE A 21 -48.90 12.10 21.76
CA ILE A 21 -49.12 11.90 20.32
C ILE A 21 -47.85 11.29 19.69
N PHE A 22 -47.92 9.99 19.42
CA PHE A 22 -46.89 9.24 18.67
C PHE A 22 -47.39 8.90 17.27
N THR A 23 -46.50 8.98 16.28
CA THR A 23 -46.77 8.62 14.88
C THR A 23 -47.15 7.14 14.80
N THR A 24 -48.39 6.82 14.39
CA THR A 24 -48.92 5.44 14.39
C THR A 24 -48.86 4.76 13.03
N LEU A 25 -48.30 5.42 12.00
CA LEU A 25 -48.33 4.94 10.62
C LEU A 25 -46.91 4.83 10.07
N SER A 26 -46.38 3.60 10.11
CA SER A 26 -45.19 3.18 9.38
C SER A 26 -45.64 2.30 8.22
N ALA A 27 -45.48 2.78 6.99
CA ALA A 27 -45.67 1.97 5.80
C ALA A 27 -44.29 1.64 5.22
N GLU A 28 -43.92 0.36 5.27
CA GLU A 28 -42.76 -0.18 4.56
C GLU A 28 -43.20 -0.59 3.15
N ASP A 29 -42.43 -0.23 2.13
CA ASP A 29 -42.64 -0.76 0.79
C ASP A 29 -42.08 -2.21 0.71
N PRO A 30 -42.93 -3.24 0.56
CA PRO A 30 -42.48 -4.63 0.48
C PRO A 30 -41.72 -4.95 -0.80
N GLN A 31 -41.76 -4.09 -1.83
CA GLN A 31 -41.06 -4.30 -3.09
C GLN A 31 -39.69 -3.62 -3.15
N THR A 32 -39.35 -2.74 -2.21
CA THR A 32 -38.01 -2.16 -2.14
C THR A 32 -37.01 -3.25 -1.73
N PRO A 33 -36.03 -3.60 -2.59
CA PRO A 33 -34.97 -4.50 -2.20
C PRO A 33 -34.16 -3.83 -1.08
N GLY A 34 -34.08 -4.47 0.10
CA GLY A 34 -33.15 -4.01 1.14
C GLY A 34 -31.71 -3.98 0.61
N GLU A 35 -30.86 -3.14 1.21
CA GLU A 35 -29.43 -3.14 0.90
C GLU A 35 -28.89 -4.58 1.02
N ARG A 36 -28.60 -5.19 -0.14
CA ARG A 36 -27.90 -6.47 -0.16
C ARG A 36 -26.44 -6.16 0.15
N PRO A 37 -25.77 -6.97 0.98
CA PRO A 37 -24.33 -6.88 1.10
C PRO A 37 -23.73 -6.97 -0.31
N PHE A 38 -22.91 -5.99 -0.69
CA PHE A 38 -22.18 -6.07 -1.95
C PHE A 38 -21.38 -7.37 -1.97
N PHE A 39 -21.57 -8.19 -3.01
CA PHE A 39 -20.89 -9.47 -3.18
C PHE A 39 -20.20 -9.47 -4.54
N ASP A 40 -18.87 -9.58 -4.52
CA ASP A 40 -18.05 -9.63 -5.72
C ASP A 40 -17.80 -11.08 -6.14
N GLU A 41 -18.73 -11.65 -6.91
CA GLU A 41 -18.63 -13.04 -7.41
C GLU A 41 -17.38 -13.26 -8.28
N SER A 42 -16.96 -12.21 -8.99
CA SER A 42 -15.84 -12.27 -9.95
C SER A 42 -14.47 -12.11 -9.29
N GLY A 43 -14.42 -11.50 -8.10
CA GLY A 43 -13.19 -10.99 -7.51
C GLY A 43 -12.63 -9.72 -8.19
N GLY A 44 -13.32 -9.16 -9.19
CA GLY A 44 -12.87 -8.02 -9.97
C GLY A 44 -12.85 -6.71 -9.18
N PHE A 45 -13.80 -6.52 -8.27
CA PHE A 45 -13.77 -5.37 -7.36
C PHE A 45 -12.62 -5.50 -6.36
N ALA A 46 -12.39 -6.69 -5.81
CA ALA A 46 -11.23 -6.94 -4.94
C ALA A 46 -9.91 -6.68 -5.68
N ALA A 47 -9.80 -7.11 -6.94
CA ALA A 47 -8.64 -6.85 -7.79
C ALA A 47 -8.44 -5.35 -8.02
N ALA A 48 -9.52 -4.62 -8.37
CA ALA A 48 -9.45 -3.17 -8.60
C ALA A 48 -8.98 -2.42 -7.33
N VAL A 49 -9.53 -2.77 -6.16
CA VAL A 49 -9.12 -2.16 -4.88
C VAL A 49 -7.64 -2.43 -4.58
N ARG A 50 -7.17 -3.67 -4.77
CA ARG A 50 -5.75 -4.02 -4.57
C ARG A 50 -4.84 -3.26 -5.55
N SER A 51 -5.22 -3.19 -6.82
CA SER A 51 -4.41 -2.48 -7.83
C SER A 51 -4.29 -0.99 -7.51
N LEU A 52 -5.42 -0.36 -7.16
CA LEU A 52 -5.45 1.05 -6.75
C LEU A 52 -4.68 1.31 -5.44
N HIS A 53 -4.61 0.33 -4.54
CA HIS A 53 -3.82 0.42 -3.31
C HIS A 53 -2.31 0.49 -3.60
N TYR A 54 -1.79 -0.33 -4.51
CA TYR A 54 -0.35 -0.36 -4.81
C TYR A 54 0.11 0.69 -5.83
N ALA A 55 -0.78 1.15 -6.72
CA ALA A 55 -0.40 2.06 -7.79
C ALA A 55 0.33 3.33 -7.31
N PRO A 56 -0.11 4.06 -6.26
CA PRO A 56 0.59 5.25 -5.78
C PRO A 56 1.99 4.95 -5.22
N SER A 57 2.16 3.81 -4.55
CA SER A 57 3.46 3.40 -4.01
C SER A 57 4.46 3.10 -5.12
N LEU A 58 4.02 2.45 -6.20
CA LEU A 58 4.84 2.20 -7.38
C LEU A 58 5.35 3.50 -8.03
N ALA A 59 4.51 4.52 -8.11
CA ALA A 59 4.95 5.84 -8.59
C ALA A 59 6.04 6.44 -7.68
N LYS A 60 5.90 6.33 -6.35
CA LYS A 60 6.89 6.82 -5.38
C LYS A 60 8.25 6.12 -5.50
N ILE A 61 8.27 4.83 -5.83
CA ILE A 61 9.52 4.08 -6.04
C ILE A 61 10.02 4.12 -7.50
N ARG A 62 9.62 5.16 -8.26
CA ARG A 62 10.02 5.40 -9.67
C ARG A 62 9.60 4.31 -10.66
N GLN A 63 8.43 3.73 -10.47
CA GLN A 63 7.83 2.75 -11.40
C GLN A 63 6.53 3.31 -12.03
N PRO A 64 6.59 4.40 -12.81
CA PRO A 64 5.40 5.11 -13.30
C PRO A 64 4.57 4.29 -14.29
N ILE A 65 5.20 3.48 -15.14
CA ILE A 65 4.49 2.64 -16.11
C ILE A 65 3.70 1.55 -15.39
N LEU A 66 4.32 0.90 -14.39
CA LEU A 66 3.67 -0.11 -13.59
C LEU A 66 2.53 0.49 -12.75
N SER A 67 2.76 1.67 -12.18
CA SER A 67 1.74 2.45 -11.46
C SER A 67 0.52 2.73 -12.34
N ALA A 68 0.74 3.25 -13.57
CA ALA A 68 -0.34 3.54 -14.50
C ALA A 68 -1.10 2.27 -14.88
N ALA A 69 -0.39 1.18 -15.22
CA ALA A 69 -0.99 -0.09 -15.58
C ALA A 69 -1.95 -0.64 -14.50
N LEU A 70 -1.52 -0.60 -13.23
CA LEU A 70 -2.37 -1.01 -12.12
C LEU A 70 -3.55 -0.05 -11.90
N ALA A 71 -3.33 1.27 -12.03
CA ALA A 71 -4.38 2.26 -11.83
C ALA A 71 -5.49 2.20 -12.90
N THR A 72 -5.14 1.86 -14.14
CA THR A 72 -6.09 1.80 -15.28
C THR A 72 -6.54 0.38 -15.61
N GLY A 73 -5.96 -0.65 -14.98
CA GLY A 73 -6.24 -2.05 -15.28
C GLY A 73 -5.75 -2.49 -16.66
N THR A 74 -4.78 -1.79 -17.24
CA THR A 74 -4.20 -2.10 -18.55
C THR A 74 -2.98 -3.01 -18.41
N THR A 75 -2.72 -3.83 -19.42
CA THR A 75 -1.53 -4.69 -19.43
C THR A 75 -0.30 -3.98 -19.97
N VAL A 76 0.88 -4.47 -19.58
CA VAL A 76 2.18 -4.02 -20.06
C VAL A 76 2.83 -5.12 -20.91
N ALA A 77 3.54 -4.73 -21.96
CA ALA A 77 4.21 -5.65 -22.87
C ALA A 77 5.33 -6.44 -22.16
N GLU A 78 5.57 -7.68 -22.60
CA GLU A 78 6.56 -8.59 -21.99
C GLU A 78 8.01 -8.14 -22.22
N ASP A 79 8.27 -7.43 -23.31
CA ASP A 79 9.59 -6.89 -23.67
C ASP A 79 9.97 -5.62 -22.89
N LEU A 80 9.01 -5.00 -22.19
CA LEU A 80 9.29 -3.87 -21.32
C LEU A 80 9.95 -4.36 -20.02
N SER A 81 11.18 -3.88 -19.78
CA SER A 81 11.93 -4.14 -18.55
C SER A 81 11.80 -2.99 -17.54
N PHE A 82 11.71 -3.35 -16.27
CA PHE A 82 11.68 -2.43 -15.13
C PHE A 82 13.01 -2.46 -14.40
N GLN A 83 13.74 -1.34 -14.42
CA GLN A 83 14.95 -1.18 -13.64
C GLN A 83 14.61 -1.00 -12.17
N ILE A 84 15.21 -1.82 -11.32
CA ILE A 84 14.99 -1.78 -9.86
C ILE A 84 16.30 -1.85 -9.09
N ILE A 85 16.26 -1.36 -7.85
CA ILE A 85 17.31 -1.57 -6.86
C ILE A 85 16.74 -2.43 -5.74
N ILE A 86 17.44 -3.53 -5.44
CA ILE A 86 17.13 -4.43 -4.34
C ILE A 86 17.82 -3.93 -3.08
N TRP A 87 17.07 -3.82 -2.01
CA TRP A 87 17.51 -3.38 -0.69
C TRP A 87 17.26 -4.47 0.35
N GLU A 88 18.05 -4.45 1.41
CA GLU A 88 17.77 -5.19 2.64
C GLU A 88 17.60 -4.23 3.81
N CYS A 89 16.87 -4.67 4.83
CA CYS A 89 16.75 -3.96 6.10
C CYS A 89 17.78 -4.50 7.10
N LEU A 90 18.45 -3.60 7.81
CA LEU A 90 19.45 -3.90 8.84
C LEU A 90 18.81 -4.24 10.20
N LEU A 91 17.50 -4.08 10.36
CA LEU A 91 16.79 -4.50 11.57
C LEU A 91 16.73 -6.04 11.66
N PRO A 92 17.13 -6.64 12.80
CA PRO A 92 17.11 -8.10 12.97
C PRO A 92 15.73 -8.74 12.73
N THR A 93 14.66 -8.03 13.06
CA THR A 93 13.26 -8.49 12.91
C THR A 93 12.83 -8.64 11.45
N LEU A 94 13.50 -7.96 10.52
CA LEU A 94 13.23 -8.00 9.08
C LEU A 94 14.36 -8.69 8.30
N GLN A 95 15.29 -9.34 9.00
CA GLN A 95 16.41 -10.03 8.38
C GLN A 95 15.94 -11.09 7.37
N GLY A 96 16.64 -11.16 6.24
CA GLY A 96 16.34 -12.09 5.15
C GLY A 96 15.23 -11.65 4.20
N LEU A 97 14.52 -10.56 4.51
CA LEU A 97 13.60 -9.91 3.57
C LEU A 97 14.37 -8.99 2.62
N ARG A 98 13.90 -8.95 1.37
CA ARG A 98 14.42 -8.09 0.32
C ARG A 98 13.31 -7.15 -0.15
N PHE A 99 13.68 -5.93 -0.50
CA PHE A 99 12.75 -4.86 -0.85
C PHE A 99 13.16 -4.21 -2.16
N VAL A 100 12.18 -3.85 -2.97
CA VAL A 100 12.35 -2.98 -4.14
C VAL A 100 11.90 -1.58 -3.71
N GLY A 101 12.78 -0.60 -3.86
CA GLY A 101 12.48 0.73 -3.35
C GLY A 101 13.56 1.78 -3.62
N GLY A 102 13.38 2.89 -2.94
CA GLY A 102 14.27 4.04 -2.99
C GLY A 102 14.06 4.92 -1.77
N TYR A 103 14.73 6.07 -1.76
CA TYR A 103 14.66 6.99 -0.64
C TYR A 103 14.42 8.42 -1.12
N PHE A 104 13.81 9.21 -0.25
CA PHE A 104 13.73 10.66 -0.36
C PHE A 104 14.78 11.27 0.57
N PRO A 105 15.83 11.92 0.05
CA PRO A 105 16.81 12.59 0.89
C PRO A 105 16.15 13.78 1.60
N THR A 106 16.47 14.00 2.88
CA THR A 106 16.09 15.23 3.59
C THR A 106 16.94 16.41 3.12
N ASP A 107 18.21 16.15 2.83
CA ASP A 107 19.16 17.09 2.23
C ASP A 107 19.77 16.46 0.97
N PRO A 108 19.50 16.99 -0.24
CA PRO A 108 20.08 16.48 -1.49
C PRO A 108 21.61 16.55 -1.54
N GLU A 109 22.23 17.51 -0.83
CA GLU A 109 23.68 17.67 -0.75
C GLU A 109 24.28 16.97 0.49
N GLY A 110 23.43 16.30 1.27
CA GLY A 110 23.80 15.58 2.48
C GLY A 110 24.64 14.34 2.21
N VAL A 111 25.35 13.87 3.24
CA VAL A 111 26.15 12.64 3.17
C VAL A 111 25.22 11.43 3.34
N LEU A 112 25.18 10.56 2.33
CA LEU A 112 24.46 9.30 2.41
C LEU A 112 25.13 8.32 3.41
N PRO A 113 24.37 7.44 4.08
CA PRO A 113 24.93 6.42 4.98
C PRO A 113 25.62 5.27 4.23
N PHE A 114 25.77 5.38 2.91
CA PHE A 114 26.51 4.45 2.07
C PHE A 114 27.27 5.21 0.99
N LYS A 115 28.38 4.63 0.55
CA LYS A 115 29.21 5.12 -0.55
C LYS A 115 29.46 4.01 -1.55
N PHE A 116 29.75 4.39 -2.80
CA PHE A 116 30.18 3.46 -3.82
C PHE A 116 31.71 3.40 -3.84
N GLU A 117 32.29 2.27 -3.44
CA GLU A 117 33.73 2.01 -3.55
C GLU A 117 33.97 0.86 -4.52
N TYR A 118 34.70 1.12 -5.61
CA TYR A 118 35.01 0.12 -6.65
C TYR A 118 33.76 -0.61 -7.19
N GLY A 119 32.66 0.11 -7.37
CA GLY A 119 31.39 -0.45 -7.84
C GLY A 119 30.60 -1.26 -6.79
N LYS A 120 31.07 -1.30 -5.54
CA LYS A 120 30.38 -1.93 -4.41
C LYS A 120 29.79 -0.88 -3.49
N VAL A 121 28.60 -1.17 -2.97
CA VAL A 121 27.97 -0.36 -1.93
C VAL A 121 28.62 -0.70 -0.60
N VAL A 122 29.23 0.29 0.06
CA VAL A 122 29.84 0.17 1.38
C VAL A 122 29.10 1.11 2.33
N ALA A 123 28.65 0.58 3.47
CA ALA A 123 28.07 1.41 4.53
C ALA A 123 29.13 2.38 5.06
N VAL A 124 28.79 3.66 5.15
CA VAL A 124 29.64 4.65 5.80
C VAL A 124 29.46 4.45 7.31
N PRO A 125 30.54 4.30 8.09
CA PRO A 125 30.43 4.23 9.55
C PRO A 125 29.67 5.43 10.08
N ASN A 126 28.66 5.19 10.91
CA ASN A 126 27.94 6.24 11.60
C ASN A 126 28.90 6.89 12.61
N ASP A 127 29.30 8.14 12.37
CA ASP A 127 30.11 8.92 13.30
C ASP A 127 29.15 9.49 14.36
N PRO A 128 29.16 8.96 15.60
CA PRO A 128 28.17 9.34 16.61
C PRO A 128 28.30 10.80 17.06
N PHE A 129 29.39 11.49 16.69
CA PHE A 129 29.61 12.90 17.00
C PHE A 129 29.11 13.84 15.90
N ARG A 130 28.77 13.32 14.71
CA ARG A 130 28.23 14.12 13.61
C ARG A 130 26.72 14.18 13.70
N LEU A 131 26.21 15.38 13.98
CA LEU A 131 24.76 15.68 13.99
C LEU A 131 24.26 16.18 12.62
N ASP A 132 25.17 16.42 11.67
CA ASP A 132 24.91 16.99 10.35
C ASP A 132 24.79 15.92 9.25
N GLN A 133 24.63 14.64 9.61
CA GLN A 133 24.31 13.62 8.62
C GLN A 133 22.86 13.79 8.16
N GLY A 134 22.69 14.16 6.89
CA GLY A 134 21.39 14.25 6.24
C GLY A 134 20.72 12.88 6.20
N SER A 135 19.62 12.73 6.92
CA SER A 135 18.82 11.50 6.88
C SER A 135 17.95 11.47 5.63
N GLY A 136 17.42 10.31 5.28
CA GLY A 136 16.45 10.14 4.20
C GLY A 136 15.34 9.19 4.60
N THR A 137 14.16 9.35 4.03
CA THR A 137 13.07 8.38 4.24
C THR A 137 13.14 7.33 3.14
N PHE A 138 13.43 6.08 3.51
CA PHE A 138 13.29 4.93 2.63
C PHE A 138 11.82 4.53 2.51
N ILE A 139 11.42 4.17 1.29
CA ILE A 139 10.15 3.51 0.99
C ILE A 139 10.42 2.34 0.04
N GLY A 140 9.81 1.19 0.32
CA GLY A 140 9.92 0.01 -0.52
C GLY A 140 8.74 -0.93 -0.40
N ILE A 141 8.74 -1.92 -1.28
CA ILE A 141 7.80 -3.04 -1.31
C ILE A 141 8.62 -4.33 -1.29
N GLU A 142 8.20 -5.35 -0.55
CA GLU A 142 8.86 -6.67 -0.54
C GLU A 142 9.07 -7.17 -1.98
N GLU A 143 10.27 -7.68 -2.28
CA GLU A 143 10.68 -8.11 -3.62
C GLU A 143 9.68 -9.10 -4.23
N LYS A 144 9.18 -10.05 -3.43
CA LYS A 144 8.19 -11.03 -3.88
C LYS A 144 6.88 -10.36 -4.29
N THR A 145 6.36 -9.47 -3.44
CA THR A 145 5.16 -8.69 -3.74
C THR A 145 5.37 -7.86 -5.00
N PHE A 146 6.50 -7.16 -5.13
CA PHE A 146 6.82 -6.39 -6.32
C PHE A 146 6.80 -7.25 -7.60
N ARG A 147 7.43 -8.42 -7.58
CA ARG A 147 7.42 -9.36 -8.72
C ARG A 147 5.99 -9.83 -9.05
N SER A 148 5.14 -10.07 -8.04
CA SER A 148 3.72 -10.38 -8.27
C SER A 148 2.94 -9.20 -8.86
N LEU A 149 3.26 -7.95 -8.49
CA LEU A 149 2.65 -6.76 -9.10
C LEU A 149 3.05 -6.61 -10.57
N VAL A 150 4.31 -6.89 -10.92
CA VAL A 150 4.74 -6.97 -12.33
C VAL A 150 3.98 -8.07 -13.08
N GLY A 151 3.83 -9.24 -12.46
CA GLY A 151 3.01 -10.33 -13.00
C GLY A 151 1.56 -9.90 -13.26
N ALA A 152 0.95 -9.13 -12.35
CA ALA A 152 -0.39 -8.60 -12.52
C ALA A 152 -0.51 -7.56 -13.63
N ALA A 153 0.50 -6.71 -13.79
CA ALA A 153 0.54 -5.80 -14.92
C ALA A 153 0.74 -6.50 -16.26
N ARG A 154 1.40 -7.67 -16.31
CA ARG A 154 1.59 -8.43 -17.56
C ARG A 154 0.39 -9.30 -17.91
N ASN A 155 -0.13 -10.04 -16.93
CA ASN A 155 -1.15 -11.08 -17.15
C ASN A 155 -2.59 -10.59 -16.93
N GLY A 156 -2.76 -9.36 -16.44
CA GLY A 156 -4.05 -8.72 -16.23
C GLY A 156 -4.42 -8.56 -14.75
N PRO A 157 -5.34 -7.63 -14.44
CA PRO A 157 -5.59 -7.17 -13.08
C PRO A 157 -6.09 -8.27 -12.14
N MET A 158 -6.73 -9.32 -12.65
CA MET A 158 -7.28 -10.41 -11.83
C MET A 158 -6.21 -11.19 -11.07
N THR A 159 -4.98 -11.29 -11.58
CA THR A 159 -3.92 -12.09 -10.92
C THR A 159 -3.40 -11.41 -9.64
N ILE A 160 -3.74 -10.14 -9.39
CA ILE A 160 -3.40 -9.47 -8.13
C ILE A 160 -4.17 -10.06 -6.92
N ASN A 161 -5.24 -10.82 -7.19
CA ASN A 161 -5.96 -11.54 -6.15
C ASN A 161 -5.12 -12.65 -5.51
N ASP A 162 -4.10 -13.15 -6.22
CA ASP A 162 -3.19 -14.20 -5.76
C ASP A 162 -2.01 -13.68 -4.93
N LEU A 163 -2.00 -12.37 -4.61
CA LEU A 163 -0.96 -11.80 -3.75
C LEU A 163 -0.87 -12.57 -2.42
N PRO A 164 0.34 -13.03 -2.03
CA PRO A 164 0.51 -13.81 -0.83
C PRO A 164 0.18 -12.96 0.40
N ARG A 165 -0.49 -13.58 1.37
CA ARG A 165 -0.72 -12.94 2.66
C ARG A 165 0.60 -12.91 3.43
N ILE A 166 1.05 -11.71 3.78
CA ILE A 166 2.28 -11.52 4.55
C ILE A 166 1.95 -11.54 6.04
N GLU A 167 2.72 -12.31 6.80
CA GLU A 167 2.63 -12.30 8.26
C GLU A 167 3.07 -10.95 8.82
N ARG A 168 2.29 -10.43 9.78
CA ARG A 168 2.66 -9.20 10.49
C ARG A 168 3.95 -9.44 11.26
N ARG A 169 4.97 -8.62 10.99
CA ARG A 169 6.20 -8.55 11.78
C ARG A 169 6.28 -7.21 12.47
N SER A 170 6.62 -7.21 13.75
CA SER A 170 7.01 -5.97 14.44
C SER A 170 8.43 -5.61 14.05
N THR A 171 8.66 -4.34 13.74
CA THR A 171 10.02 -3.84 13.47
C THR A 171 10.86 -3.77 14.75
N GLY A 172 10.22 -3.61 15.92
CA GLY A 172 10.90 -3.36 17.20
C GLY A 172 11.57 -1.99 17.28
N PHE A 173 11.41 -1.15 16.26
CA PHE A 173 11.99 0.19 16.15
C PHE A 173 10.90 1.18 15.74
N SER A 174 10.65 2.21 16.56
CA SER A 174 9.52 3.13 16.37
C SER A 174 9.59 3.97 15.10
N GLY A 175 10.80 4.18 14.56
CA GLY A 175 10.99 4.91 13.31
C GLY A 175 10.78 4.08 12.04
N ALA A 176 10.56 2.77 12.14
CA ALA A 176 10.38 1.88 11.00
C ALA A 176 9.03 1.16 11.06
N SER A 177 8.39 1.02 9.90
CA SER A 177 7.12 0.33 9.74
C SER A 177 7.23 -0.73 8.64
N TYR A 178 6.69 -1.92 8.94
CA TYR A 178 6.50 -2.99 7.97
C TYR A 178 5.04 -3.42 8.00
N LEU A 179 4.39 -3.38 6.83
CA LEU A 179 2.96 -3.59 6.71
C LEU A 179 2.66 -4.99 6.14
N PRO A 180 1.48 -5.58 6.46
CA PRO A 180 1.09 -6.92 6.00
C PRO A 180 0.76 -7.02 4.49
N ASP A 181 1.02 -5.96 3.74
CA ASP A 181 0.94 -5.88 2.28
C ASP A 181 2.36 -5.75 1.66
N GLY A 182 3.41 -5.90 2.47
CA GLY A 182 4.80 -5.89 2.03
C GLY A 182 5.41 -4.50 1.90
N HIS A 183 4.67 -3.42 2.21
CA HIS A 183 5.29 -2.09 2.28
C HIS A 183 6.24 -1.99 3.48
N VAL A 184 7.35 -1.31 3.26
CA VAL A 184 8.30 -0.95 4.31
C VAL A 184 8.65 0.53 4.20
N LEU A 185 8.79 1.18 5.36
CA LEU A 185 9.18 2.58 5.47
C LEU A 185 10.06 2.78 6.69
N GLY A 186 11.06 3.65 6.58
CA GLY A 186 11.88 4.05 7.72
C GLY A 186 13.07 4.91 7.31
N PRO A 187 13.92 5.30 8.27
CA PRO A 187 15.16 6.01 8.01
C PRO A 187 16.08 5.18 7.08
N ILE A 188 16.69 5.83 6.09
CA ILE A 188 17.57 5.22 5.09
C ILE A 188 18.77 4.50 5.73
N GLU A 189 19.19 4.90 6.92
CA GLU A 189 20.26 4.30 7.71
C GLU A 189 19.95 2.86 8.11
N LEU A 190 18.67 2.46 8.08
CA LEU A 190 18.25 1.09 8.34
C LEU A 190 18.24 0.21 7.08
N PHE A 191 18.60 0.76 5.92
CA PHE A 191 18.51 0.05 4.64
C PHE A 191 19.84 0.12 3.89
N ARG A 192 20.21 -1.01 3.27
CA ARG A 192 21.41 -1.10 2.44
C ARG A 192 21.04 -1.60 1.05
N PRO A 193 21.49 -0.92 -0.03
CA PRO A 193 21.30 -1.43 -1.37
C PRO A 193 22.22 -2.64 -1.61
N LEU A 194 21.67 -3.69 -2.23
CA LEU A 194 22.35 -4.95 -2.52
C LEU A 194 22.76 -5.08 -3.98
N ALA A 195 21.81 -4.84 -4.89
CA ALA A 195 22.00 -5.05 -6.32
C ALA A 195 21.03 -4.21 -7.15
N ALA A 196 21.41 -3.93 -8.39
CA ALA A 196 20.48 -3.51 -9.44
C ALA A 196 20.00 -4.74 -10.21
N ASP A 197 18.72 -4.76 -10.59
CA ASP A 197 18.09 -5.85 -11.35
C ASP A 197 17.16 -5.26 -12.44
N LEU A 198 16.85 -6.08 -13.45
CA LEU A 198 15.92 -5.76 -14.54
C LEU A 198 14.85 -6.85 -14.56
N ILE A 199 13.58 -6.44 -14.39
CA ILE A 199 12.42 -7.36 -14.29
C ILE A 199 11.46 -7.17 -15.46
#